data_AF-A0A366JCV7-F1
#
_entry.id   AF-A0A366JCV7-F1
#
_cell.length_a   1.000
_cell.length_b   1.000
_cell.length_c   1.000
_cell.angle_alpha   90.00
_cell.angle_beta   90.00
_cell.angle_gamma   90.00
#
_symmetry.space_group_name_H-M   'P 1'
#
loop_
_entity.id
_entity.type
_entity.pdbx_description
1 polymer ?
#
loop_
_entity_poly.entity_id
_entity_poly.type
_entity_poly.pdbx_seq_one_letter_code
_entity_poly.pdbx_strand_id
1 'polypeptide(L)'
;MIDDRFETGQITSRIGISATASLFDNNNDLITLIKDDDQSKPLNCILIDEAQFLTKEQVFDLSDVVDKLHIPVLAFGIRTDFQGELFEGSKALLAWSDKLIELKTVCYCGSKATMVIRPNAQGIPVKEGAQVEIGGNDRYLSVCRKHFKEAVRD
;
A
#
# COMPACT_ATOMS: atom_id res chain seq x y z
N MET A 1 11.46 3.56 -32.46
CA MET A 1 11.28 2.40 -31.58
C MET A 1 10.66 2.95 -30.32
N ILE A 2 9.36 2.75 -30.13
CA ILE A 2 8.65 3.14 -28.92
C ILE A 2 8.68 1.88 -28.05
N ASP A 3 9.25 2.02 -26.87
CA ASP A 3 9.43 0.96 -25.90
C ASP A 3 8.19 0.92 -24.99
N ASP A 4 7.18 0.13 -25.40
CA ASP A 4 5.91 -0.05 -24.68
C ASP A 4 5.98 -1.27 -23.73
N ARG A 5 7.10 -1.45 -23.00
CA ARG A 5 7.30 -2.63 -22.16
C ARG A 5 6.48 -2.67 -20.87
N PHE A 6 5.69 -1.64 -20.56
CA PHE A 6 4.86 -1.60 -19.34
C PHE A 6 3.47 -1.04 -19.59
N GLU A 7 2.46 -1.68 -19.01
CA GLU A 7 1.13 -1.09 -18.91
C GLU A 7 1.24 0.20 -18.08
N THR A 8 0.97 1.33 -18.73
CA THR A 8 0.89 2.62 -18.06
C THR A 8 -0.42 2.70 -17.30
N GLY A 9 -0.32 2.67 -15.98
CA GLY A 9 -1.45 2.84 -15.07
C GLY A 9 -1.74 4.32 -14.81
N GLN A 10 -2.90 4.56 -14.20
CA GLN A 10 -3.26 5.87 -13.68
C GLN A 10 -3.55 5.75 -12.19
N ILE A 11 -2.76 6.44 -11.37
CA ILE A 11 -3.08 6.63 -9.95
C ILE A 11 -4.07 7.79 -9.88
N THR A 12 -5.23 7.58 -9.27
CA THR A 12 -6.29 8.59 -9.13
C THR A 12 -6.64 8.79 -7.66
N SER A 13 -6.61 10.04 -7.22
CA SER A 13 -7.05 10.42 -5.89
C SER A 13 -8.55 10.65 -5.82
N ARG A 14 -9.11 10.55 -4.60
CA ARG A 14 -10.54 10.84 -4.34
C ARG A 14 -10.96 12.28 -4.61
N ILE A 15 -10.01 13.21 -4.74
CA ILE A 15 -10.26 14.63 -5.05
C ILE A 15 -10.16 14.93 -6.54
N GLY A 16 -10.06 13.91 -7.40
CA GLY A 16 -10.08 14.05 -8.86
C GLY A 16 -8.74 14.39 -9.50
N ILE A 17 -7.63 14.38 -8.73
CA ILE A 17 -6.28 14.51 -9.28
C ILE A 17 -5.78 13.13 -9.67
N SER A 18 -5.17 13.01 -10.85
CA SER A 18 -4.55 11.78 -11.33
C SER A 18 -3.17 12.02 -11.92
N ALA A 19 -2.34 10.98 -11.91
CA ALA A 19 -1.01 10.96 -12.50
C ALA A 19 -0.76 9.61 -13.18
N THR A 20 0.05 9.62 -14.24
CA THR A 20 0.57 8.40 -14.86
C THR A 20 1.54 7.73 -13.91
N ALA A 21 1.46 6.40 -13.78
CA ALA A 21 2.35 5.62 -12.97
C ALA A 21 2.70 4.29 -13.64
N SER A 22 3.91 3.81 -13.40
CA SER A 22 4.32 2.46 -13.76
C SER A 22 3.61 1.47 -12.83
N LEU A 23 2.94 0.47 -13.40
CA LEU A 23 2.36 -0.62 -12.63
C LEU A 23 3.47 -1.62 -12.25
N PHE A 24 3.31 -2.27 -11.10
CA PHE A 24 4.16 -3.37 -10.68
C PHE A 24 3.32 -4.55 -10.20
N ASP A 25 3.85 -5.75 -10.37
CA ASP A 25 3.37 -7.01 -9.82
C ASP A 25 4.49 -7.72 -9.04
N ASN A 26 4.19 -8.88 -8.49
CA ASN A 26 5.13 -9.63 -7.64
C ASN A 26 6.38 -10.16 -8.38
N ASN A 27 6.40 -10.13 -9.71
CA ASN A 27 7.51 -10.63 -10.54
C ASN A 27 8.43 -9.51 -11.04
N ASN A 28 8.08 -8.25 -10.79
CA ASN A 28 8.93 -7.14 -11.18
C ASN A 28 10.14 -7.00 -10.25
N ASP A 29 11.33 -6.96 -10.87
CA ASP A 29 12.59 -6.53 -10.26
C ASP A 29 12.61 -4.99 -10.20
N LEU A 30 12.30 -4.45 -9.01
CA LEU A 30 12.10 -3.00 -8.87
C LEU A 30 13.41 -2.22 -8.98
N ILE A 31 14.53 -2.78 -8.50
CA ILE A 31 15.82 -2.07 -8.56
C ILE A 31 16.29 -1.93 -9.99
N THR A 32 16.15 -2.96 -10.82
CA THR A 32 16.50 -2.88 -12.24
C THR A 32 15.63 -1.86 -12.96
N LEU A 33 14.32 -1.88 -12.72
CA LEU A 33 13.38 -0.92 -13.32
C LEU A 33 13.73 0.54 -12.95
N ILE A 34 13.93 0.81 -11.67
CA ILE A 34 14.24 2.16 -11.18
C ILE A 34 15.59 2.64 -11.73
N LYS A 35 16.57 1.74 -11.82
CA LYS A 35 17.90 2.06 -12.35
C LYS A 35 17.86 2.40 -13.84
N ASP A 36 17.07 1.67 -14.63
CA ASP A 36 16.91 1.94 -16.06
C ASP A 36 16.23 3.29 -16.29
N ASP A 37 15.18 3.61 -15.51
CA ASP A 37 14.50 4.90 -15.56
C ASP A 37 15.44 6.04 -15.15
N ASP A 38 16.21 5.88 -14.07
CA ASP A 38 17.17 6.89 -13.60
C ASP A 38 18.29 7.19 -14.62
N GLN A 39 18.75 6.17 -15.35
CA GLN A 39 19.70 6.36 -16.45
C GLN A 39 19.10 7.14 -17.62
N SER A 40 17.81 6.95 -17.91
CA SER A 40 17.12 7.68 -18.96
C SER A 40 16.86 9.15 -18.57
N LYS A 41 16.54 9.37 -17.30
CA LYS A 41 16.25 10.68 -16.71
C LYS A 41 16.48 10.60 -15.20
N PRO A 42 17.37 11.44 -14.63
CA PRO A 42 17.65 11.41 -13.21
C PRO A 42 16.38 11.52 -12.36
N LEU A 43 16.20 10.55 -11.47
CA LEU A 43 15.07 10.49 -10.54
C LEU A 43 15.49 11.10 -9.20
N ASN A 44 14.64 11.97 -8.66
CA ASN A 44 14.90 12.60 -7.37
C ASN A 44 14.18 11.90 -6.21
N CYS A 45 13.19 11.07 -6.51
CA CYS A 45 12.36 10.38 -5.53
C CYS A 45 11.55 9.28 -6.20
N ILE A 46 11.33 8.18 -5.49
CA ILE A 46 10.37 7.13 -5.86
C ILE A 46 9.17 7.22 -4.92
N LEU A 47 7.97 7.21 -5.49
CA LEU A 47 6.70 7.14 -4.76
C LEU A 47 6.03 5.81 -5.09
N ILE A 48 5.81 4.97 -4.07
CA ILE A 48 5.10 3.70 -4.21
C ILE A 48 3.75 3.84 -3.52
N ASP A 49 2.67 3.70 -4.28
CA ASP A 49 1.32 3.61 -3.74
C ASP A 49 0.91 2.14 -3.59
N GLU A 50 -0.05 1.88 -2.70
CA GLU A 50 -0.54 0.54 -2.36
C GLU A 50 0.59 -0.45 -1.97
N ALA A 51 1.60 0.04 -1.27
CA ALA A 51 2.84 -0.66 -0.92
C ALA A 51 2.64 -1.91 -0.06
N GLN A 52 1.44 -2.13 0.48
CA GLN A 52 1.10 -3.40 1.13
C GLN A 52 1.18 -4.60 0.19
N PHE A 53 1.09 -4.39 -1.13
CA PHE A 53 1.17 -5.44 -2.14
C PHE A 53 2.61 -5.80 -2.57
N LEU A 54 3.62 -5.09 -2.06
CA LEU A 54 5.01 -5.46 -2.29
C LEU A 54 5.31 -6.84 -1.70
N THR A 55 6.19 -7.58 -2.36
CA THR A 55 6.82 -8.75 -1.75
C THR A 55 7.93 -8.33 -0.79
N LYS A 56 8.37 -9.24 0.08
CA LYS A 56 9.54 -8.98 0.93
C LYS A 56 10.81 -8.66 0.12
N GLU A 57 11.00 -9.32 -1.02
CA GLU A 57 12.16 -9.12 -1.90
C GLU A 57 12.13 -7.72 -2.52
N GLN A 58 10.97 -7.27 -2.99
CA GLN A 58 10.79 -5.92 -3.53
C GLN A 58 11.05 -4.84 -2.48
N VAL A 59 10.69 -5.07 -1.20
CA VAL A 59 11.07 -4.13 -0.12
C VAL A 59 12.59 -4.06 0.05
N PHE A 60 13.29 -5.18 -0.13
CA PHE A 60 14.75 -5.22 -0.12
C PHE A 60 15.35 -4.45 -1.30
N ASP A 61 14.83 -4.65 -2.51
CA ASP A 61 15.24 -3.91 -3.70
C ASP A 61 15.09 -2.39 -3.50
N LEU A 62 13.99 -1.96 -2.88
CA LEU A 62 13.78 -0.54 -2.56
C LEU A 62 14.79 -0.01 -1.54
N SER A 63 15.22 -0.83 -0.57
CA SER A 63 16.31 -0.43 0.34
C SER A 63 17.64 -0.30 -0.40
N ASP A 64 17.92 -1.20 -1.35
CA ASP A 64 19.11 -1.12 -2.19
C ASP A 64 19.08 0.10 -3.13
N VAL A 65 17.90 0.55 -3.59
CA VAL A 65 17.74 1.80 -4.34
C VAL A 65 18.19 2.99 -3.49
N VAL A 66 17.76 3.05 -2.23
CA VAL A 66 18.18 4.12 -1.30
C VAL A 66 19.69 4.06 -1.07
N ASP A 67 20.23 2.89 -0.77
CA ASP A 67 21.64 2.72 -0.38
C ASP A 67 22.62 2.89 -1.54
N LYS A 68 22.27 2.36 -2.73
CA LYS A 68 23.18 2.31 -3.88
C LYS A 68 22.95 3.44 -4.86
N LEU A 69 21.70 3.80 -5.12
CA LEU A 69 21.35 4.86 -6.08
C LEU A 69 21.19 6.22 -5.39
N HIS A 70 21.11 6.26 -4.05
CA HIS A 70 20.91 7.49 -3.27
C HIS A 70 19.61 8.22 -3.63
N ILE A 71 18.60 7.46 -4.06
CA ILE A 71 17.26 7.97 -4.39
C ILE A 71 16.31 7.65 -3.24
N PRO A 72 15.66 8.65 -2.61
CA PRO A 72 14.72 8.38 -1.53
C PRO A 72 13.47 7.66 -2.04
N VAL A 73 12.98 6.70 -1.26
CA VAL A 73 11.75 5.95 -1.53
C VAL A 73 10.71 6.27 -0.47
N LEU A 74 9.51 6.70 -0.90
CA LEU A 74 8.35 6.88 -0.04
C LEU A 74 7.28 5.85 -0.41
N ALA A 75 6.98 4.97 0.53
CA ALA A 75 5.97 3.92 0.39
C ALA A 75 4.70 4.28 1.17
N PHE A 76 3.56 4.25 0.49
CA PHE A 76 2.23 4.49 1.05
C PHE A 76 1.41 3.22 0.98
N GLY A 77 0.81 2.81 2.09
CA GLY A 77 0.00 1.59 2.12
C GLY A 77 -0.68 1.36 3.46
N ILE A 78 -1.57 0.37 3.49
CA ILE A 78 -2.28 -0.03 4.70
C ILE A 78 -1.51 -1.12 5.46
N ARG A 79 -1.54 -1.06 6.79
CA ARG A 79 -0.78 -2.00 7.62
C ARG A 79 -1.42 -3.40 7.67
N THR A 80 -2.72 -3.46 7.90
CA THR A 80 -3.45 -4.71 8.17
C THR A 80 -4.66 -4.83 7.26
N ASP A 81 -5.06 -6.05 6.98
CA ASP A 81 -6.30 -6.36 6.27
C ASP A 81 -7.54 -6.25 7.17
N PHE A 82 -8.70 -6.64 6.63
CA PHE A 82 -9.98 -6.63 7.33
C PHE A 82 -10.09 -7.68 8.45
N GLN A 83 -9.17 -8.66 8.50
CA GLN A 83 -9.06 -9.66 9.56
C GLN A 83 -8.10 -9.20 10.67
N GLY A 84 -7.35 -8.12 10.43
CA GLY A 84 -6.36 -7.57 11.34
C GLY A 84 -4.97 -8.18 11.16
N GLU A 85 -4.74 -8.94 10.09
CA GLU A 85 -3.46 -9.55 9.75
C GLU A 85 -2.61 -8.59 8.93
N LEU A 86 -1.30 -8.62 9.12
CA LEU A 86 -0.37 -7.80 8.33
C LEU A 86 -0.31 -8.30 6.88
N PHE A 87 -0.29 -7.38 5.93
CA PHE A 87 0.14 -7.68 4.57
C PHE A 87 1.65 -7.98 4.53
N GLU A 88 2.10 -8.75 3.53
CA GLU A 88 3.50 -9.12 3.39
C GLU A 88 4.40 -7.89 3.23
N GLY A 89 4.09 -7.02 2.26
CA GLY A 89 4.82 -5.78 2.02
C GLY A 89 4.84 -4.89 3.26
N SER A 90 3.70 -4.73 3.92
CA SER A 90 3.60 -3.96 5.17
C SER A 90 4.44 -4.55 6.29
N LYS A 91 4.49 -5.88 6.43
CA LYS A 91 5.33 -6.56 7.42
C LYS A 91 6.82 -6.31 7.15
N ALA A 92 7.23 -6.34 5.88
CA ALA A 92 8.61 -6.07 5.49
C ALA A 92 8.96 -4.58 5.71
N LEU A 93 8.13 -3.65 5.25
CA LEU A 93 8.34 -2.21 5.44
C LEU A 93 8.45 -1.81 6.92
N LEU A 94 7.60 -2.39 7.78
CA LEU A 94 7.70 -2.17 9.23
C LEU A 94 9.05 -2.58 9.83
N ALA A 95 9.77 -3.51 9.21
CA ALA A 95 11.07 -3.98 9.68
C ALA A 95 12.25 -3.21 9.06
N TRP A 96 12.13 -2.78 7.80
CA TRP A 96 13.26 -2.28 7.01
C TRP A 96 13.24 -0.77 6.76
N SER A 97 12.10 -0.08 6.91
CA SER A 97 12.04 1.36 6.65
C SER A 97 12.75 2.18 7.73
N ASP A 98 13.60 3.13 7.32
CA ASP A 98 14.28 4.08 8.21
C ASP A 98 13.31 4.94 9.03
N LYS A 99 12.15 5.25 8.43
CA LYS A 99 11.13 6.11 9.02
C LYS A 99 9.74 5.55 8.77
N LEU A 100 8.98 5.40 9.85
CA LEU A 100 7.57 5.01 9.82
C LEU A 100 6.70 6.17 10.29
N ILE A 101 5.79 6.62 9.43
CA ILE A 101 4.80 7.65 9.75
C ILE A 101 3.42 7.01 9.75
N GLU A 102 2.80 6.93 10.92
CA GLU A 102 1.42 6.47 11.05
C GLU A 102 0.46 7.63 10.72
N LEU A 103 -0.23 7.54 9.59
CA LEU A 103 -1.38 8.40 9.29
C LEU A 103 -2.58 7.96 10.12
N LYS A 104 -3.25 8.91 10.77
CA LYS A 104 -4.31 8.64 11.74
C LYS A 104 -5.65 9.12 11.22
N THR A 105 -6.64 8.26 11.30
CA THR A 105 -8.05 8.63 11.22
C THR A 105 -8.69 8.49 12.59
N VAL A 106 -9.95 8.92 12.70
CA VAL A 106 -10.69 8.93 13.96
C VAL A 106 -11.79 7.88 13.90
N CYS A 107 -11.83 7.00 14.89
CA CYS A 107 -12.93 6.07 15.07
C CYS A 107 -14.16 6.83 15.59
N TYR A 108 -15.36 6.29 15.38
CA TYR A 108 -16.60 6.91 15.85
C TYR A 108 -16.69 7.14 17.37
N CYS A 109 -15.88 6.48 18.21
CA CYS A 109 -15.75 6.82 19.64
C CYS A 109 -14.77 7.97 19.94
N GLY A 110 -14.21 8.62 18.93
CA GLY A 110 -13.16 9.64 19.08
C GLY A 110 -11.75 9.09 19.33
N SER A 111 -11.59 7.78 19.51
CA SER A 111 -10.27 7.15 19.62
C SER A 111 -9.56 7.05 18.28
N LYS A 112 -8.22 6.94 18.30
CA LYS A 112 -7.41 6.68 17.09
C LYS A 112 -7.89 5.41 16.38
N ALA A 113 -8.23 5.53 15.09
CA ALA A 113 -8.55 4.39 14.25
C ALA A 113 -7.26 3.78 13.69
N THR A 114 -7.14 2.46 13.80
CA THR A 114 -5.93 1.70 13.40
C THR A 114 -6.26 0.37 12.73
N MET A 115 -7.56 0.08 12.55
CA MET A 115 -8.09 -1.15 11.98
C MET A 115 -9.11 -0.79 10.92
N VAL A 116 -9.37 -1.72 10.00
CA VAL A 116 -10.34 -1.56 8.91
C VAL A 116 -11.35 -2.70 9.00
N ILE A 117 -12.64 -2.37 8.95
CA ILE A 117 -13.72 -3.34 8.79
C ILE A 117 -14.19 -3.33 7.34
N ARG A 118 -14.38 -4.52 6.77
CA ARG A 118 -15.05 -4.72 5.48
C ARG A 118 -16.48 -5.22 5.71
N PRO A 119 -17.52 -4.42 5.50
CA PRO A 119 -18.89 -4.87 5.56
C PRO A 119 -19.33 -5.50 4.22
N ASN A 120 -20.24 -6.48 4.29
CA ASN A 120 -20.89 -7.05 3.11
C ASN A 120 -21.98 -6.10 2.56
N ALA A 121 -22.74 -6.56 1.56
CA ALA A 121 -23.82 -5.79 0.96
C ALA A 121 -24.94 -5.38 1.93
N GLN A 122 -25.07 -6.06 3.06
CA GLN A 122 -26.05 -5.82 4.12
C GLN A 122 -25.48 -4.98 5.27
N GLY A 123 -24.23 -4.50 5.17
CA GLY A 123 -23.58 -3.72 6.23
C GLY A 123 -22.98 -4.55 7.36
N ILE A 124 -23.00 -5.89 7.25
CA ILE A 124 -22.51 -6.80 8.28
C ILE A 124 -21.00 -7.03 8.09
N PRO A 125 -20.17 -6.89 9.15
CA PRO A 125 -18.73 -7.17 9.07
C PRO A 125 -18.44 -8.57 8.52
N VAL A 126 -17.63 -8.63 7.47
CA VAL A 126 -17.11 -9.87 6.90
C VAL A 126 -15.95 -10.35 7.76
N LYS A 127 -16.02 -11.61 8.22
CA LYS A 127 -15.02 -12.22 9.11
C LYS A 127 -13.98 -13.09 8.37
N GLU A 128 -14.33 -13.59 7.19
CA GLU A 128 -13.49 -14.47 6.36
C GLU A 128 -13.67 -14.12 4.88
N GLY A 129 -12.66 -14.41 4.05
CA GLY A 129 -12.72 -14.19 2.60
C GLY A 129 -11.40 -13.71 2.02
N ALA A 130 -11.36 -13.48 0.71
CA ALA A 130 -10.17 -12.98 0.04
C ALA A 130 -9.74 -11.62 0.62
N GLN A 131 -8.42 -11.48 0.85
CA GLN A 131 -7.80 -10.28 1.43
C GLN A 131 -7.95 -9.04 0.54
N VAL A 132 -8.10 -9.25 -0.77
CA VAL A 132 -8.18 -8.19 -1.78
C VAL A 132 -9.53 -8.24 -2.49
N GLU A 133 -10.24 -7.12 -2.49
CA GLU A 133 -11.44 -6.92 -3.32
C GLU A 133 -11.29 -5.57 -4.04
N ILE A 134 -10.97 -5.63 -5.34
CA ILE A 134 -10.81 -4.46 -6.19
C ILE A 134 -12.21 -3.98 -6.59
N GLY A 135 -12.55 -2.72 -6.28
CA GLY A 135 -13.82 -2.10 -6.69
C GLY A 135 -14.88 -1.88 -5.59
N GLY A 136 -14.53 -2.07 -4.31
CA GLY A 136 -15.44 -1.89 -3.16
C GLY A 136 -15.13 -0.69 -2.23
N ASN A 137 -14.45 0.34 -2.74
CA ASN A 137 -13.86 1.42 -1.92
C ASN A 137 -14.85 2.19 -1.02
N ASP A 138 -16.15 2.14 -1.31
CA ASP A 138 -17.18 2.88 -0.55
C ASP A 138 -17.64 2.18 0.73
N ARG A 139 -17.09 1.02 1.07
CA ARG A 139 -17.58 0.20 2.20
C ARG A 139 -16.63 0.07 3.37
N TYR A 140 -15.35 0.40 3.24
CA TYR A 140 -14.39 0.20 4.34
C TYR A 140 -14.57 1.20 5.48
N LEU A 141 -14.64 0.70 6.71
CA LEU A 141 -14.79 1.52 7.92
C LEU A 141 -13.51 1.49 8.76
N SER A 142 -12.90 2.66 8.96
CA SER A 142 -11.74 2.79 9.86
C SER A 142 -12.19 2.89 11.32
N VAL A 143 -11.72 1.97 12.17
CA VAL A 143 -12.10 1.89 13.58
C VAL A 143 -10.92 1.66 14.52
N CYS A 144 -11.13 1.90 15.81
CA CYS A 144 -10.16 1.55 16.83
C CYS A 144 -10.17 0.04 17.10
N ARG A 145 -9.11 -0.50 17.70
CA ARG A 145 -8.98 -1.93 18.03
C ARG A 145 -10.15 -2.49 18.85
N LYS A 146 -10.72 -1.69 19.75
CA LYS A 146 -11.86 -2.11 20.61
C LYS A 146 -13.08 -2.44 19.73
N HIS A 147 -13.53 -1.47 18.94
CA HIS A 147 -14.70 -1.64 18.08
C HIS A 147 -14.46 -2.61 16.93
N PHE A 148 -13.21 -2.75 16.46
CA PHE A 148 -12.87 -3.83 15.54
C PHE A 148 -13.16 -5.20 16.17
N LYS A 149 -12.68 -5.44 17.40
CA LYS A 149 -12.93 -6.70 18.11
C LYS A 149 -14.42 -6.96 18.33
N GLU A 150 -15.17 -5.95 18.76
CA GLU A 150 -16.63 -6.06 18.94
C GLU A 150 -17.34 -6.41 17.62
N ALA A 151 -16.90 -5.85 16.49
CA ALA A 151 -17.50 -6.13 15.19
C ALA A 151 -17.16 -7.53 14.63
N VAL A 152 -15.97 -8.06 14.90
CA VAL A 152 -15.49 -9.31 14.28
C VAL A 152 -15.55 -10.53 15.20
N ARG A 153 -15.52 -10.36 16.53
CA ARG A 153 -15.52 -11.48 17.49
C ARG A 153 -16.87 -11.72 18.15
N ASP A 154 -17.66 -10.68 18.35
CA ASP A 154 -19.05 -10.81 18.81
C ASP A 154 -19.99 -11.00 17.60
#